data_AF-A0A1H6FKT8-F1
#
_entry.id   AF-A0A1H6FKT8-F1
#
_cell.length_a   1.000
_cell.length_b   1.000
_cell.length_c   1.000
_cell.angle_alpha   90.00
_cell.angle_beta   90.00
_cell.angle_gamma   90.00
#
_symmetry.space_group_name_H-M   'P 1'
#
loop_
_entity.id
_entity.type
_entity.pdbx_description
1 polymer ?
#
loop_
_entity_poly.entity_id
_entity_poly.type
_entity_poly.pdbx_seq_one_letter_code
_entity_poly.pdbx_strand_id
1 'polypeptide(L)'
;MFGIAAGTLLPIGAAEAPGSSMDLITELTILVLAAFVGFEVISKVPNTLHTPLMSATNAIHGIVLLGGLLVIGQASGAFDKVILVIAIAFGTINIVGGFLVTDRMLEMFKRKPTKEDAKKREARERAEVRA
;
A
#
# COMPACT_ATOMS: atom_id res chain seq x y z
N MET A 1 -34.19 20.96 38.21
CA MET A 1 -33.55 21.87 37.24
C MET A 1 -32.19 21.26 36.91
N PHE A 2 -32.15 20.16 36.17
CA PHE A 2 -31.86 20.06 34.73
C PHE A 2 -30.49 20.60 34.31
N GLY A 3 -29.62 19.68 33.87
CA GLY A 3 -28.57 19.90 32.88
C GLY A 3 -27.13 20.01 33.43
N ILE A 4 -26.06 19.51 32.79
CA ILE A 4 -25.86 18.81 31.51
C ILE A 4 -24.54 18.02 31.64
N ALA A 5 -24.47 16.87 30.98
CA ALA A 5 -23.27 16.06 30.79
C ALA A 5 -22.09 16.84 30.16
N ALA A 6 -20.89 16.70 30.72
CA ALA A 6 -19.64 16.96 30.01
C ALA A 6 -18.94 15.62 29.86
N GLY A 7 -19.13 15.00 28.69
CA GLY A 7 -18.39 13.82 28.28
C GLY A 7 -16.90 14.10 28.35
N THR A 8 -16.17 13.18 28.96
CA THR A 8 -14.71 13.09 28.86
C THR A 8 -14.37 12.87 27.38
N LEU A 9 -14.10 13.96 26.68
CA LEU A 9 -13.38 13.95 25.42
C LEU A 9 -12.05 13.24 25.72
N LEU A 10 -11.93 11.99 25.27
CA LEU A 10 -10.62 11.43 24.98
C LEU A 10 -9.90 12.46 24.10
N PRO A 11 -8.69 12.91 24.44
CA PRO A 11 -7.91 13.70 23.52
C PRO A 11 -7.51 12.80 22.34
N ILE A 12 -8.38 12.76 21.32
CA ILE A 12 -8.02 12.36 19.96
C ILE A 12 -7.12 13.49 19.46
N GLY A 13 -5.83 13.39 19.74
CA GLY A 13 -4.88 14.45 19.41
C GLY A 13 -3.78 14.67 20.42
N ALA A 14 -3.24 13.63 21.04
CA ALA A 14 -1.80 13.63 21.24
C ALA A 14 -1.19 13.31 19.87
N ALA A 15 -1.06 14.32 19.02
CA ALA A 15 -0.09 14.26 17.95
C ALA A 15 1.26 14.08 18.65
N GLU A 16 1.74 12.83 18.68
CA GLU A 16 3.03 12.49 19.23
C GLU A 16 4.07 13.40 18.58
N ALA A 17 4.81 14.12 19.42
CA ALA A 17 5.90 14.95 18.97
C ALA A 17 6.85 14.08 18.12
N PRO A 18 7.28 14.53 16.93
CA PRO A 18 8.17 13.75 16.09
C PRO A 18 9.50 13.57 16.86
N GLY A 19 9.72 12.36 17.38
CA GLY A 19 10.90 12.01 18.17
C GLY A 19 10.67 11.39 19.54
N SER A 20 9.43 11.18 20.01
CA SER A 20 9.20 10.35 21.20
C SER A 20 9.41 8.88 20.84
N SER A 21 10.42 8.24 21.42
CA SER A 21 10.61 6.79 21.37
C SER A 21 9.32 6.12 21.82
N MET A 22 8.66 5.39 20.92
CA MET A 22 7.48 4.59 21.27
C MET A 22 7.88 3.59 22.35
N ASP A 23 7.06 3.47 23.39
CA ASP A 23 7.30 2.45 24.42
C ASP A 23 7.14 1.05 23.79
N LEU A 24 7.88 0.06 24.29
CA LEU A 24 7.85 -1.31 23.79
C LEU A 24 6.44 -1.89 23.85
N ILE A 25 5.66 -1.54 24.87
CA ILE A 25 4.26 -1.96 24.99
C ILE A 25 3.45 -1.39 23.82
N THR A 26 3.70 -0.14 23.41
CA THR A 26 3.02 0.48 22.27
C THR A 26 3.42 -0.18 20.96
N GLU A 27 4.71 -0.44 20.72
CA GLU A 27 5.19 -1.14 19.52
C GLU A 27 4.60 -2.55 19.40
N LEU A 28 4.59 -3.29 20.51
CA LEU A 28 4.00 -4.62 20.58
C LEU A 28 2.49 -4.58 20.35
N THR A 29 1.81 -3.57 20.90
CA THR A 29 0.38 -3.37 20.69
C THR A 29 0.10 -3.11 19.20
N ILE A 30 0.88 -2.25 18.54
CA ILE A 30 0.76 -1.99 17.10
C ILE A 30 1.02 -3.26 16.31
N LEU A 31 2.07 -4.02 16.64
CA LEU A 31 2.42 -5.27 15.97
C LEU A 31 1.25 -6.28 16.04
N VAL A 32 0.71 -6.51 17.24
CA VAL A 32 -0.37 -7.48 17.46
C VAL A 32 -1.65 -7.02 16.76
N LEU A 33 -2.05 -5.75 16.91
CA LEU A 33 -3.26 -5.24 16.27
C LEU A 33 -3.13 -5.24 14.73
N ALA A 34 -1.96 -4.87 14.19
CA ALA A 34 -1.69 -4.93 12.76
C ALA A 34 -1.76 -6.37 12.22
N ALA A 35 -1.27 -7.36 12.97
CA ALA A 35 -1.38 -8.76 12.61
C ALA A 35 -2.85 -9.23 12.55
N PHE A 36 -3.67 -8.85 13.54
CA PHE A 36 -5.12 -9.13 13.53
C PHE A 36 -5.81 -8.49 12.33
N VAL A 37 -5.50 -7.22 12.03
CA VAL A 37 -6.04 -6.53 10.85
C VAL A 37 -5.63 -7.25 9.56
N GLY A 38 -4.37 -7.64 9.44
CA GLY A 38 -3.87 -8.40 8.29
C GLY A 38 -4.62 -9.72 8.09
N PHE A 39 -4.83 -10.48 9.17
CA PHE A 39 -5.61 -11.72 9.13
C PHE A 39 -7.07 -11.50 8.68
N GLU A 40 -7.74 -10.50 9.26
CA GLU A 40 -9.15 -10.21 8.98
C GLU A 40 -9.37 -9.73 7.54
N VAL A 41 -8.45 -8.91 7.02
CA VAL A 41 -8.53 -8.39 5.65
C VAL A 41 -8.25 -9.49 4.63
N ILE A 42 -7.20 -10.29 4.82
CA ILE A 42 -6.83 -11.36 3.87
C ILE A 42 -7.89 -12.46 3.83
N SER A 43 -8.51 -12.79 4.97
CA SER A 43 -9.56 -13.82 5.06
C SER A 43 -10.81 -13.52 4.22
N LYS A 44 -11.01 -12.26 3.81
CA LYS A 44 -12.15 -11.81 3.01
C LYS A 44 -11.87 -11.67 1.51
N VAL A 45 -10.65 -12.00 1.07
CA VAL A 45 -10.28 -11.92 -0.35
C VAL A 45 -10.80 -13.15 -1.11
N PRO A 46 -11.50 -12.98 -2.26
CA PRO A 46 -11.98 -14.11 -3.05
C PRO A 46 -10.83 -14.91 -3.66
N ASN A 47 -11.05 -16.21 -3.90
CA ASN A 47 -9.99 -17.11 -4.37
C ASN A 47 -9.37 -16.72 -5.72
N THR A 48 -10.11 -16.00 -6.57
CA THR A 48 -9.63 -15.48 -7.84
C THR A 48 -8.50 -14.45 -7.66
N LEU A 49 -8.44 -13.78 -6.51
CA LEU A 49 -7.50 -12.72 -6.22
C LEU A 49 -6.30 -13.16 -5.37
N HIS A 50 -6.19 -14.42 -4.92
CA HIS A 50 -5.05 -14.86 -4.09
C HIS A 50 -3.69 -14.68 -4.78
N THR A 51 -3.61 -14.97 -6.09
CA THR A 51 -2.37 -14.80 -6.84
C THR A 51 -2.00 -13.32 -7.07
N PRO A 52 -2.93 -12.45 -7.52
CA PRO A 52 -2.70 -11.00 -7.52
C PRO A 52 -2.35 -10.45 -6.13
N LEU A 53 -3.01 -10.93 -5.07
CA LEU A 53 -2.79 -10.50 -3.69
C LEU A 53 -1.39 -10.89 -3.22
N MET A 54 -0.95 -12.13 -3.51
CA MET A 54 0.41 -12.58 -3.22
C MET A 54 1.47 -11.71 -3.89
N SER A 55 1.23 -11.29 -5.14
CA SER A 55 2.13 -10.35 -5.84
C SER A 55 2.10 -8.96 -5.20
N ALA A 56 0.92 -8.47 -4.82
CA ALA A 56 0.75 -7.17 -4.20
C ALA A 56 1.46 -7.09 -2.84
N THR A 57 1.32 -8.11 -1.99
CA THR A 57 2.03 -8.17 -0.70
C THR A 57 3.54 -8.28 -0.88
N ASN A 58 4.01 -8.88 -1.98
CA ASN A 58 5.42 -8.86 -2.35
C ASN A 58 5.95 -7.46 -2.72
N ALA A 59 5.11 -6.57 -3.24
CA ALA A 59 5.47 -5.18 -3.49
C ALA A 59 5.47 -4.34 -2.20
N ILE A 60 4.54 -4.62 -1.28
CA ILE A 60 4.38 -3.89 -0.01
C ILE A 60 5.56 -4.14 0.94
N HIS A 61 6.09 -5.35 1.00
CA HIS A 61 7.27 -5.63 1.85
C HIS A 61 8.52 -4.86 1.40
N GLY A 62 8.50 -4.29 0.20
CA GLY A 62 9.50 -3.35 -0.30
C GLY A 62 9.71 -2.11 0.58
N ILE A 63 8.91 -1.91 1.65
CA ILE A 63 9.15 -0.92 2.72
C ILE A 63 10.57 -0.97 3.30
N VAL A 64 11.29 -2.08 3.16
CA VAL A 64 12.73 -2.19 3.46
C VAL A 64 13.55 -1.08 2.77
N LEU A 65 13.14 -0.62 1.59
CA LEU A 65 13.72 0.54 0.90
C LEU A 65 13.74 1.79 1.80
N LEU A 66 12.64 2.05 2.52
CA LEU A 66 12.55 3.19 3.44
C LEU A 66 13.59 3.08 4.55
N GLY A 67 13.80 1.87 5.10
CA GLY A 67 14.85 1.61 6.07
C GLY A 67 16.23 1.99 5.55
N GLY A 68 16.56 1.57 4.32
CA GLY A 68 17.83 1.93 3.66
C GLY A 68 17.99 3.44 3.43
N LEU A 69 16.92 4.13 3.02
CA LEU A 69 16.90 5.58 2.81
C LEU A 69 17.06 6.36 4.12
N LEU A 70 16.54 5.85 5.24
CA LEU A 70 16.68 6.51 6.54
C LEU A 70 18.12 6.45 7.06
N VAL A 71 18.84 5.34 6.84
CA VAL A 71 20.18 5.13 7.41
C VAL A 71 21.33 5.51 6.48
N ILE A 72 21.10 5.74 5.17
CA ILE A 72 22.16 6.12 4.22
C ILE A 72 22.83 7.45 4.58
N GLY A 73 22.09 8.40 5.16
CA GLY A 73 22.65 9.67 5.65
C GLY A 73 23.59 9.52 6.84
N GLN A 74 23.55 8.37 7.53
CA GLN A 74 24.39 8.06 8.69
C GLN A 74 25.61 7.18 8.32
N ALA A 75 25.74 6.80 7.04
CA ALA A 75 26.80 5.91 6.59
C ALA A 75 28.17 6.60 6.60
N SER A 76 29.08 6.12 7.45
CA SER A 76 30.41 6.68 7.64
C SER A 76 31.48 5.97 6.79
N GLY A 77 31.37 4.65 6.63
CA GLY A 77 32.32 3.82 5.87
C GLY A 77 32.00 3.70 4.37
N ALA A 78 33.04 3.47 3.56
CA ALA A 78 32.87 3.12 2.14
C ALA A 78 32.10 1.79 1.98
N PHE A 79 32.35 0.84 2.87
CA PHE A 79 31.65 -0.45 2.91
C PHE A 79 30.15 -0.28 3.19
N ASP A 80 29.78 0.50 4.22
CA ASP A 80 28.39 0.77 4.58
C ASP A 80 27.64 1.45 3.44
N LYS A 81 28.26 2.43 2.79
CA LYS A 81 27.69 3.11 1.62
C LYS A 81 27.43 2.16 0.47
N VAL A 82 28.36 1.25 0.16
CA VAL A 82 28.18 0.25 -0.90
C VAL A 82 27.02 -0.69 -0.56
N ILE A 83 26.95 -1.20 0.66
CA ILE A 83 25.83 -2.07 1.09
C ILE A 83 24.51 -1.33 0.99
N LEU A 84 24.44 -0.07 1.43
CA LEU A 84 23.20 0.70 1.41
C LEU A 84 22.75 1.05 -0.01
N VAL A 85 23.68 1.34 -0.92
CA VAL A 85 23.36 1.49 -2.35
C VAL A 85 22.77 0.21 -2.91
N ILE A 86 23.35 -0.96 -2.59
CA ILE A 86 22.83 -2.26 -3.01
C ILE A 86 21.45 -2.53 -2.40
N ALA A 87 21.26 -2.25 -1.11
CA ALA A 87 19.99 -2.43 -0.41
C ALA A 87 18.88 -1.55 -1.01
N ILE A 88 19.18 -0.28 -1.30
CA ILE A 88 18.25 0.65 -1.95
C ILE A 88 17.92 0.19 -3.38
N ALA A 89 18.91 -0.30 -4.13
CA ALA A 89 18.69 -0.82 -5.47
C ALA A 89 17.74 -2.04 -5.45
N PHE A 90 17.99 -3.02 -4.57
CA PHE A 90 17.11 -4.18 -4.43
C PHE A 90 15.73 -3.83 -3.90
N GLY A 91 15.63 -2.92 -2.92
CA GLY A 91 14.35 -2.42 -2.42
C GLY A 91 13.53 -1.76 -3.54
N THR A 92 14.18 -0.96 -4.38
CA THR A 92 13.55 -0.32 -5.55
C THR A 92 13.06 -1.35 -6.57
N ILE A 93 13.90 -2.35 -6.90
CA ILE A 93 13.52 -3.45 -7.80
C ILE A 93 12.32 -4.22 -7.26
N ASN A 94 12.28 -4.49 -5.96
CA ASN A 94 11.17 -5.21 -5.34
C ASN A 94 9.85 -4.43 -5.44
N ILE A 95 9.85 -3.14 -5.10
CA ILE A 95 8.68 -2.27 -5.21
C ILE A 95 8.21 -2.19 -6.67
N VAL A 96 9.10 -1.76 -7.57
CA VAL A 96 8.74 -1.53 -8.98
C VAL A 96 8.31 -2.83 -9.66
N GLY A 97 9.10 -3.90 -9.49
CA GLY A 97 8.79 -5.21 -10.06
C GLY A 97 7.49 -5.79 -9.50
N GLY A 98 7.29 -5.70 -8.18
CA GLY A 98 6.08 -6.17 -7.51
C GLY A 98 4.82 -5.47 -8.01
N PHE A 99 4.84 -4.13 -8.14
CA PHE A 99 3.69 -3.37 -8.64
C PHE A 99 3.43 -3.61 -10.13
N LEU A 100 4.46 -3.72 -10.98
CA LEU A 100 4.30 -4.03 -12.40
C LEU A 100 3.68 -5.41 -12.63
N VAL A 101 4.15 -6.43 -11.89
CA VAL A 101 3.60 -7.78 -11.99
C VAL A 101 2.14 -7.80 -11.50
N THR A 102 1.85 -7.11 -10.40
CA THR A 102 0.50 -7.02 -9.85
C THR A 102 -0.46 -6.33 -10.82
N ASP A 103 -0.06 -5.24 -11.46
CA ASP A 103 -0.90 -4.53 -12.44
C ASP A 103 -1.24 -5.43 -13.63
N ARG A 104 -0.25 -6.15 -14.17
CA ARG A 104 -0.46 -7.13 -15.24
C ARG A 104 -1.39 -8.27 -14.82
N MET A 105 -1.34 -8.69 -13.56
CA MET A 105 -2.27 -9.68 -13.03
C MET A 105 -3.69 -9.14 -12.91
N LEU A 106 -3.85 -7.90 -12.44
CA LEU A 106 -5.16 -7.25 -12.29
C LEU A 106 -5.79 -6.86 -13.63
N GLU A 107 -4.98 -6.63 -14.65
CA GLU A 107 -5.46 -6.38 -16.02
C GLU A 107 -6.31 -7.53 -16.56
N MET A 108 -6.05 -8.77 -16.11
CA MET A 108 -6.83 -9.95 -16.50
C MET A 108 -8.29 -9.92 -16.01
N PHE A 109 -8.61 -9.09 -15.01
CA PHE A 109 -9.98 -8.88 -14.51
C PHE A 109 -10.71 -7.76 -15.25
N LYS A 110 -10.02 -6.97 -16.08
CA LYS A 110 -10.67 -5.95 -16.91
C LYS A 110 -11.39 -6.65 -18.06
N ARG A 111 -12.70 -6.40 -18.17
CA ARG A 111 -13.52 -6.97 -19.25
C ARG A 111 -13.00 -6.44 -20.59
N LYS A 112 -12.60 -7.34 -21.49
CA LYS A 112 -12.22 -6.96 -22.86
C LYS A 112 -13.43 -6.34 -23.58
N PRO A 113 -13.26 -5.24 -24.33
CA PRO A 113 -14.33 -4.63 -25.10
C PRO A 113 -14.90 -5.66 -26.08
N THR A 114 -16.22 -5.79 -26.09
CA THR A 114 -16.91 -6.75 -26.97
C THR A 114 -17.11 -6.13 -28.36
N LYS A 115 -17.38 -6.97 -29.37
CA LYS A 115 -17.74 -6.51 -30.72
C LYS A 115 -19.00 -5.63 -30.71
N GLU A 116 -19.87 -5.80 -29.72
CA GLU A 116 -21.07 -5.00 -29.54
C GLU A 116 -20.75 -3.59 -29.01
N ASP A 117 -19.79 -3.48 -28.10
CA ASP A 117 -19.27 -2.19 -27.61
C ASP A 117 -18.60 -1.38 -28.72
N ALA A 118 -17.87 -2.07 -29.62
CA ALA A 118 -17.28 -1.46 -30.81
C ALA A 118 -18.36 -0.93 -31.78
N LYS A 119 -19.41 -1.72 -32.05
CA LYS A 119 -20.55 -1.27 -32.87
C LYS A 119 -21.29 -0.07 -32.26
N LYS A 120 -21.49 -0.04 -30.94
CA LYS A 120 -22.11 1.10 -30.26
C LYS A 120 -21.25 2.36 -30.34
N ARG A 121 -19.92 2.25 -30.23
CA ARG A 121 -19.01 3.39 -30.44
C ARG A 121 -19.09 3.93 -31.85
N GLU A 122 -19.04 3.07 -32.86
CA GLU A 122 -19.15 3.50 -34.26
C GLU A 122 -20.51 4.15 -34.55
N ALA A 123 -21.60 3.62 -33.99
CA ALA A 123 -22.93 4.21 -34.14
C ALA A 123 -23.01 5.59 -33.49
N ARG A 124 -22.38 5.76 -32.32
CA ARG A 124 -22.33 7.04 -31.60
C ARG A 124 -21.46 8.07 -32.32
N GLU A 125 -20.28 7.69 -32.81
CA GLU A 125 -19.42 8.58 -33.62
C GLU A 125 -20.13 9.02 -34.91
N ARG A 126 -20.83 8.10 -35.60
CA ARG A 126 -21.62 8.46 -36.79
C ARG A 126 -22.80 9.39 -36.47
N ALA A 127 -23.35 9.33 -35.26
CA ALA A 127 -24.42 10.21 -34.82
C ALA A 127 -23.88 11.61 -34.44
N GLU A 128 -22.73 11.68 -33.77
CA GLU A 128 -22.06 12.94 -33.41
C GLU A 128 -21.52 13.70 -34.64
N VAL A 129 -21.04 13.00 -35.67
CA VAL A 129 -20.59 13.63 -36.94
C VAL A 129 -21.77 14.13 -37.80
N ARG A 130 -22.99 13.65 -37.53
CA ARG A 130 -24.20 14.03 -38.27
C ARG A 130 -25.03 15.11 -37.57
N ALA A 131 -24.66 15.49 -36.35
CA ALA A 131 -25.27 16.58 -35.58
C ALA A 131 -24.51 17.89 -35.82
#